data_AF-A0AAN9AKK6-F1
#
_entry.id   AF-A0AAN9AKK6-F1
#
_cell.length_a   1.000
_cell.length_b   1.000
_cell.length_c   1.000
_cell.angle_alpha   90.00
_cell.angle_beta   90.00
_cell.angle_gamma   90.00
#
_symmetry.space_group_name_H-M   'P 1'
#
loop_
_entity.id
_entity.type
_entity.pdbx_description
1 polymer ?
#
loop_
_entity_poly.entity_id
_entity_poly.type
_entity_poly.pdbx_seq_one_letter_code
_entity_poly.pdbx_strand_id
1 'polypeptide(L)'
;MAGSRLEKFGTIYKRVQGLLRSGALKEADKPLWCEVYEAFPPRDPPIYEREKPTGVVPKILYPEDIIRAQFYKTYGNPDVVDFRNERVKTTCQRFVDKYLELLQSEMSKENLFESTVTALKEEGFRLRAAEEVEEFVKTAEAKSPGPPPRLQQQTLSVASIFGEDTVRGKNTEEEDFIMESDDGKTTKL
;
A
#
# COMPACT_ATOMS: atom_id res chain seq x y z
N MET A 1 -15.73 -45.56 -8.50
CA MET A 1 -14.47 -45.00 -7.97
C MET A 1 -14.45 -45.24 -6.47
N ALA A 2 -13.62 -46.16 -6.00
CA ALA A 2 -13.41 -46.35 -4.56
C ALA A 2 -12.57 -45.20 -4.02
N GLY A 3 -12.96 -44.62 -2.88
CA GLY A 3 -12.24 -43.51 -2.27
C GLY A 3 -12.42 -43.51 -0.75
N SER A 4 -11.42 -43.00 -0.02
CA SER A 4 -11.48 -42.93 1.44
C SER A 4 -11.78 -41.50 1.90
N ARG A 5 -12.93 -41.34 2.56
CA ARG A 5 -13.41 -40.09 3.17
C ARG A 5 -13.10 -39.99 4.66
N LEU A 6 -12.15 -40.77 5.16
CA LEU A 6 -11.84 -40.84 6.60
C LEU A 6 -10.80 -39.78 6.98
N GLU A 7 -11.18 -38.51 7.09
CA GLU A 7 -10.27 -37.39 7.30
C GLU A 7 -9.44 -37.49 8.59
N LYS A 8 -10.01 -38.06 9.65
CA LYS A 8 -9.36 -38.25 10.96
C LYS A 8 -8.25 -39.30 10.97
N PHE A 9 -8.24 -40.19 9.98
CA PHE A 9 -7.35 -41.34 9.94
C PHE A 9 -6.21 -41.12 8.96
N GLY A 10 -5.02 -40.86 9.49
CA GLY A 10 -3.79 -40.69 8.72
C GLY A 10 -3.83 -39.52 7.73
N THR A 11 -2.82 -39.46 6.86
CA THR A 11 -2.74 -38.45 5.80
C THR A 11 -3.44 -38.94 4.54
N ILE A 12 -3.87 -38.01 3.68
CA ILE A 12 -4.42 -38.35 2.35
C ILE A 12 -3.47 -39.25 1.55
N TYR A 13 -2.16 -39.00 1.64
CA TYR A 13 -1.13 -39.77 0.97
C TYR A 13 -1.10 -41.23 1.44
N LYS A 14 -1.06 -41.46 2.77
CA LYS A 14 -1.10 -42.80 3.34
C LYS A 14 -2.38 -43.55 2.98
N ARG A 15 -3.53 -42.85 2.91
CA ARG A 15 -4.81 -43.46 2.52
C ARG A 15 -4.80 -43.90 1.05
N VAL A 16 -4.29 -43.08 0.13
CA VAL A 16 -4.19 -43.43 -1.29
C VAL A 16 -3.20 -44.58 -1.52
N GLN A 17 -2.03 -44.51 -0.90
CA GLN A 17 -1.05 -45.61 -0.91
C GLN A 17 -1.64 -46.93 -0.37
N GLY A 18 -2.46 -46.86 0.69
CA GLY A 18 -3.18 -48.02 1.21
C GLY A 18 -4.20 -48.60 0.22
N LEU A 19 -4.93 -47.75 -0.50
CA LEU A 19 -5.91 -48.17 -1.53
C LEU A 19 -5.23 -48.79 -2.77
N LEU A 20 -4.08 -48.25 -3.18
CA LEU A 20 -3.26 -48.83 -4.25
C LEU A 20 -2.76 -50.22 -3.84
N ARG A 21 -2.18 -50.33 -2.63
CA ARG A 21 -1.64 -51.60 -2.11
C ARG A 21 -2.71 -52.68 -1.90
N SER A 22 -3.94 -52.31 -1.55
CA SER A 22 -5.05 -53.26 -1.42
C SER A 22 -5.70 -53.63 -2.76
N GLY A 23 -5.30 -52.99 -3.87
CA GLY A 23 -5.92 -53.17 -5.19
C GLY A 23 -7.30 -52.53 -5.32
N ALA A 24 -7.78 -51.80 -4.31
CA ALA A 24 -9.06 -51.09 -4.36
C ALA A 24 -9.00 -49.86 -5.29
N LEU A 25 -7.80 -49.30 -5.49
CA LEU A 25 -7.50 -48.28 -6.49
C LEU A 25 -6.51 -48.87 -7.51
N LYS A 26 -6.81 -48.74 -8.80
CA LYS A 26 -5.90 -49.18 -9.86
C LYS A 26 -4.76 -48.19 -10.00
N GLU A 27 -3.58 -48.66 -10.41
CA GLU A 27 -2.43 -47.78 -10.71
C GLU A 27 -2.75 -46.75 -11.80
N ALA A 28 -3.56 -47.12 -12.80
CA ALA A 28 -4.03 -46.20 -13.83
C ALA A 28 -4.90 -45.05 -13.27
N ASP A 29 -5.54 -45.28 -12.11
CA ASP A 29 -6.36 -44.30 -11.41
C ASP A 29 -5.57 -43.60 -10.27
N LYS A 30 -4.24 -43.78 -10.20
CA LYS A 30 -3.37 -43.09 -9.24
C LYS A 30 -3.48 -41.58 -9.48
N PRO A 31 -3.80 -40.78 -8.45
CA PRO A 31 -3.86 -39.34 -8.60
C PRO A 31 -2.50 -38.74 -8.97
N LEU A 32 -2.50 -37.80 -9.92
CA LEU A 32 -1.28 -37.13 -10.41
C LEU A 32 -0.44 -36.49 -9.29
N TRP A 33 -1.08 -35.95 -8.25
CA TRP A 33 -0.39 -35.31 -7.15
C TRP A 33 0.43 -36.30 -6.28
N CYS A 34 0.17 -37.60 -6.35
CA CYS A 34 0.92 -38.59 -5.55
C CYS A 34 2.40 -38.64 -5.92
N GLU A 35 2.72 -38.54 -7.22
CA GLU A 35 4.11 -38.49 -7.69
C GLU A 35 4.83 -37.21 -7.22
N VAL A 36 4.12 -36.08 -7.26
CA VAL A 36 4.63 -34.79 -6.74
C VAL A 36 4.88 -34.87 -5.24
N TYR A 37 3.96 -35.50 -4.49
CA TYR A 37 4.11 -35.70 -3.04
C TYR A 37 5.26 -36.66 -2.70
N GLU A 38 5.48 -37.70 -3.51
CA GLU A 38 6.59 -38.65 -3.38
C GLU A 38 7.94 -37.97 -3.63
N ALA A 39 8.02 -37.11 -4.64
CA ALA A 39 9.23 -36.35 -4.96
C ALA A 39 9.51 -35.23 -3.95
N PHE A 40 8.47 -34.53 -3.49
CA PHE A 40 8.58 -33.36 -2.62
C PHE A 40 7.63 -33.47 -1.41
N PRO A 41 7.94 -34.34 -0.44
CA PRO A 41 7.09 -34.49 0.74
C PRO A 41 7.13 -33.22 1.60
N PRO A 42 6.00 -32.83 2.22
CA PRO A 42 5.96 -31.70 3.14
C PRO A 42 6.78 -32.02 4.41
N ARG A 43 7.37 -30.98 5.01
CA ARG A 43 8.13 -31.11 6.27
C ARG A 43 7.29 -31.74 7.39
N ASP A 44 6.08 -31.23 7.58
CA ASP A 44 5.13 -31.76 8.53
C ASP A 44 3.97 -32.44 7.78
N PRO A 45 3.65 -33.71 8.06
CA PRO A 45 2.54 -34.39 7.43
C PRO A 45 1.20 -33.74 7.82
N PRO A 46 0.23 -33.66 6.90
CA PRO A 46 -1.10 -33.10 7.18
C PRO A 46 -1.94 -34.11 7.98
N ILE A 47 -1.67 -34.20 9.28
CA ILE A 47 -2.40 -35.03 10.24
C ILE A 47 -3.59 -34.23 10.78
N TYR A 48 -4.71 -34.91 11.03
CA TYR A 48 -5.91 -34.30 11.61
C TYR A 48 -5.65 -33.71 13.00
N GLU A 49 -4.94 -34.43 13.85
CA GLU A 49 -4.56 -34.03 15.22
C GLU A 49 -3.27 -33.20 15.25
N ARG A 50 -3.13 -32.20 14.38
CA ARG A 50 -1.98 -31.29 14.46
C ARG A 50 -2.08 -30.46 15.73
N GLU A 51 -1.11 -30.64 16.62
CA GLU A 51 -1.00 -29.82 17.82
C GLU A 51 -0.88 -28.34 17.45
N LYS A 52 -1.61 -27.49 18.18
CA LYS A 52 -1.47 -26.05 18.01
C LYS A 52 -0.07 -25.66 18.48
N PRO A 53 0.66 -24.81 17.75
CA PRO A 53 1.95 -24.33 18.23
C PRO A 53 1.73 -23.56 19.53
N THR A 54 2.18 -24.12 20.66
CA THR A 54 2.06 -23.53 22.02
C THR A 54 3.13 -22.46 22.30
N GLY A 55 3.82 -21.98 21.26
CA GLY A 55 4.89 -20.99 21.39
C GLY A 55 4.35 -19.59 21.66
N VAL A 56 4.95 -18.88 22.63
CA VAL A 56 4.75 -17.44 22.78
C VAL A 56 5.48 -16.76 21.62
N VAL A 57 4.74 -16.02 20.79
CA VAL A 57 5.33 -15.22 19.71
C VAL A 57 6.02 -14.00 20.34
N PRO A 58 7.34 -13.81 20.16
CA PRO A 58 8.04 -12.66 20.71
C PRO A 58 7.59 -11.37 20.03
N LYS A 59 7.59 -10.27 20.78
CA LYS A 59 7.37 -8.93 20.22
C LYS A 59 8.61 -8.52 19.42
N ILE A 60 8.42 -8.12 18.18
CA ILE A 60 9.48 -7.61 17.30
C ILE A 60 9.58 -6.10 17.54
N LEU A 61 10.70 -5.66 18.11
CA LEU A 61 11.00 -4.26 18.37
C LEU A 61 12.40 -3.94 17.86
N TYR A 62 12.54 -2.78 17.22
CA TYR A 62 13.81 -2.32 16.67
C TYR A 62 14.34 -1.11 17.43
N PRO A 63 15.66 -0.89 17.45
CA PRO A 63 16.25 0.26 18.15
C PRO A 63 15.74 1.60 17.62
N GLU A 64 15.46 1.70 16.32
CA GLU A 64 14.91 2.91 15.72
C GLU A 64 13.45 3.19 16.10
N ASP A 65 12.71 2.21 16.64
CA ASP A 65 11.32 2.42 17.08
C ASP A 65 11.24 3.42 18.25
N ILE A 66 12.31 3.54 19.04
CA ILE A 66 12.44 4.57 20.09
C ILE A 66 12.43 5.97 19.46
N ILE A 67 13.15 6.14 18.35
CA ILE A 67 13.26 7.40 17.61
C ILE A 67 11.93 7.71 16.93
N ARG A 68 11.31 6.69 16.30
CA ARG A 68 9.97 6.82 15.69
C ARG A 68 8.94 7.25 16.73
N ALA A 69 8.94 6.65 17.91
CA ALA A 69 8.04 7.02 19.00
C ALA A 69 8.22 8.49 19.44
N GLN A 70 9.47 8.96 19.56
CA GLN A 70 9.76 10.36 19.87
C GLN A 70 9.30 11.32 18.75
N PHE A 71 9.54 10.95 17.48
CA PHE A 71 9.11 11.71 16.32
C PHE A 71 7.58 11.83 16.24
N TYR A 72 6.85 10.72 16.36
CA TYR A 72 5.39 10.75 16.29
C TYR A 72 4.75 11.45 17.50
N LYS A 73 5.40 11.43 18.67
CA LYS A 73 4.95 12.20 19.83
C LYS A 73 5.08 13.71 19.64
N THR A 74 6.08 14.16 18.89
CA THR A 74 6.39 15.59 18.69
C THR A 74 5.69 16.19 17.47
N TYR A 75 5.71 15.49 16.35
CA TYR A 75 5.22 15.99 15.06
C TYR A 75 3.90 15.36 14.60
N GLY A 76 3.43 14.30 15.28
CA GLY A 76 2.26 13.55 14.84
C GLY A 76 2.52 12.83 13.51
N ASN A 77 1.47 12.58 12.72
CA ASN A 77 1.59 11.97 11.40
C ASN A 77 1.43 13.02 10.29
N PRO A 78 2.53 13.54 9.71
CA PRO A 78 2.46 14.52 8.64
C PRO A 78 2.17 13.92 7.25
N ASP A 79 2.32 12.61 7.08
CA ASP A 79 2.35 11.97 5.75
C ASP A 79 1.08 11.19 5.42
N VAL A 80 0.71 11.25 4.14
CA VAL A 80 -0.14 10.24 3.50
C VAL A 80 0.78 9.13 2.97
N VAL A 81 0.76 7.98 3.63
CA VAL A 81 1.66 6.86 3.31
C VAL A 81 1.07 5.98 2.21
N ASP A 82 1.81 5.78 1.12
CA ASP A 82 1.48 4.80 0.08
C ASP A 82 2.19 3.47 0.35
N PHE A 83 1.46 2.49 0.85
CA PHE A 83 1.99 1.14 1.10
C PHE A 83 2.24 0.31 -0.16
N ARG A 84 1.88 0.79 -1.35
CA ARG A 84 2.14 0.09 -2.62
C ARG A 84 3.54 0.37 -3.17
N ASN A 85 4.13 1.49 -2.80
CA ASN A 85 5.40 1.94 -3.35
C ASN A 85 6.52 1.87 -2.31
N GLU A 86 7.35 0.84 -2.41
CA GLU A 86 8.47 0.60 -1.48
C GLU A 86 9.62 1.61 -1.63
N ARG A 87 9.67 2.36 -2.75
CA ARG A 87 10.77 3.30 -3.00
C ARG A 87 10.59 4.62 -2.27
N VAL A 88 9.36 4.98 -1.94
CA VAL A 88 9.04 6.28 -1.34
C VAL A 88 9.20 6.17 0.17
N LYS A 89 10.28 6.74 0.69
CA LYS A 89 10.50 6.85 2.13
C LYS A 89 9.59 7.91 2.75
N THR A 90 8.93 7.54 3.85
CA THR A 90 8.18 8.47 4.71
C THR A 90 9.11 9.49 5.35
N THR A 91 8.58 10.63 5.74
CA THR A 91 9.27 11.67 6.51
C THR A 91 9.90 11.12 7.77
N CYS A 92 9.16 10.31 8.53
CA CYS A 92 9.67 9.63 9.72
C CYS A 92 10.86 8.71 9.37
N GLN A 93 10.80 7.98 8.25
CA GLN A 93 11.93 7.14 7.84
C GLN A 93 13.15 7.98 7.43
N ARG A 94 12.96 9.08 6.70
CA ARG A 94 14.06 10.01 6.37
C ARG A 94 14.69 10.62 7.63
N PHE A 95 13.86 10.92 8.63
CA PHE A 95 14.33 11.40 9.93
C PHE A 95 15.20 10.37 10.64
N VAL A 96 14.74 9.12 10.70
CA VAL A 96 15.51 8.01 11.28
C VAL A 96 16.83 7.80 10.53
N ASP A 97 16.81 7.81 9.19
CA ASP A 97 18.02 7.63 8.39
C ASP A 97 19.05 8.72 8.72
N LYS A 98 18.63 9.99 8.78
CA LYS A 98 19.51 11.10 9.17
C LYS A 98 20.00 11.02 10.60
N TYR A 99 19.15 10.58 11.52
CA TYR A 99 19.55 10.33 12.90
C TYR A 99 20.65 9.27 12.97
N LEU A 100 20.54 8.20 12.20
CA LEU A 100 21.55 7.14 12.14
C LEU A 100 22.85 7.61 11.48
N GLU A 101 22.78 8.43 10.42
CA GLU A 101 23.95 9.05 9.78
C GLU A 101 24.73 9.94 10.77
N LEU A 102 24.02 10.78 11.54
CA LEU A 102 24.63 11.65 12.55
C LEU A 102 25.16 10.88 13.76
N LEU A 103 24.52 9.76 14.13
CA LEU A 103 24.99 8.87 15.18
C LEU A 103 26.32 8.21 14.81
N GLN A 104 26.51 7.84 13.54
CA GLN A 104 27.77 7.30 13.03
C GLN A 104 28.89 8.36 12.99
N SER A 105 28.52 9.64 12.87
CA SER A 105 29.45 10.77 12.76
C SER A 105 29.95 11.31 14.12
N GLU A 106 29.82 10.52 15.21
CA GLU A 106 30.25 10.83 16.59
C GLU A 106 29.76 12.18 17.17
N MET A 107 28.55 12.60 16.84
CA MET A 107 27.91 13.72 17.55
C MET A 107 27.35 13.26 18.91
N SER A 108 27.53 14.06 19.97
CA SER A 108 27.09 13.73 21.32
C SER A 108 25.57 13.46 21.37
N LYS A 109 25.18 12.41 22.11
CA LYS A 109 23.80 11.90 22.18
C LYS A 109 22.78 12.92 22.70
N GLU A 110 23.23 13.91 23.46
CA GLU A 110 22.36 14.89 24.14
C GLU A 110 21.65 15.84 23.17
N ASN A 111 22.25 16.17 22.02
CA ASN A 111 21.70 17.14 21.05
C ASN A 111 21.39 16.51 19.68
N LEU A 112 21.40 15.17 19.57
CA LEU A 112 21.27 14.51 18.27
C LEU A 112 19.89 14.72 17.63
N PHE A 113 18.83 14.77 18.43
CA PHE A 113 17.46 14.97 17.94
C PHE A 113 17.25 16.40 17.42
N GLU A 114 17.83 17.42 18.06
CA GLU A 114 17.70 18.80 17.59
C GLU A 114 18.54 19.04 16.34
N SER A 115 19.75 18.47 16.29
CA SER A 115 20.63 18.55 15.13
C SER A 115 20.07 17.82 13.90
N THR A 116 19.36 16.70 14.07
CA THR A 116 18.65 16.07 12.94
C THR A 116 17.53 16.96 12.42
N VAL A 117 16.80 17.65 13.31
CA VAL A 117 15.75 18.60 12.91
C VAL A 117 16.35 19.78 12.15
N THR A 118 17.48 20.33 12.57
CA THR A 118 18.14 21.43 11.84
C THR A 118 18.65 20.97 10.48
N ALA A 119 19.31 19.80 10.41
CA ALA A 119 19.80 19.23 9.16
C ALA A 119 18.66 18.97 8.16
N LEU A 120 17.53 18.43 8.62
CA LEU A 120 16.38 18.20 7.75
C LEU A 120 15.73 19.51 7.29
N LYS A 121 15.70 20.55 8.14
CA LYS A 121 15.21 21.87 7.74
C LYS A 121 16.11 22.50 6.66
N GLU A 122 17.42 22.32 6.75
CA GLU A 122 18.37 22.74 5.71
C GLU A 122 18.16 22.00 4.38
N GLU A 123 17.79 20.71 4.44
CA GLU A 123 17.37 19.93 3.27
C GLU A 123 15.98 20.31 2.73
N GLY A 124 15.29 21.27 3.36
CA GLY A 124 13.99 21.79 2.93
C GLY A 124 12.78 21.01 3.46
N PHE A 125 12.95 20.13 4.45
CA PHE A 125 11.83 19.42 5.08
C PHE A 125 11.03 20.31 6.01
N ARG A 126 9.70 20.27 5.86
CA ARG A 126 8.75 20.98 6.72
C ARG A 126 8.18 20.03 7.78
N LEU A 127 8.74 20.07 8.98
CA LEU A 127 8.18 19.40 10.16
C LEU A 127 7.27 20.40 10.90
N ARG A 128 5.99 20.07 11.06
CA ARG A 128 5.02 20.84 11.85
C ARG A 128 4.76 20.10 13.17
N ALA A 129 4.77 20.81 14.29
CA ALA A 129 4.52 20.19 15.58
C ALA A 129 3.05 19.73 15.68
N ALA A 130 2.80 18.63 16.40
CA ALA A 130 1.44 18.09 16.55
C ALA A 130 0.47 19.12 17.16
N GLU A 131 0.95 19.94 18.11
CA GLU A 131 0.18 21.02 18.75
C GLU A 131 -0.23 22.10 17.73
N GLU A 132 0.70 22.50 16.85
CA GLU A 132 0.41 23.48 15.78
C GLU A 132 -0.61 22.95 14.78
N VAL A 133 -0.58 21.64 14.49
CA VAL A 133 -1.57 20.99 13.62
C VAL A 133 -2.93 20.96 14.29
N GLU A 134 -3.01 20.62 15.59
CA GLU A 134 -4.26 20.68 16.33
C GLU A 134 -4.85 22.09 16.38
N GLU A 135 -4.02 23.11 16.60
CA GLU A 135 -4.47 24.51 16.59
C GLU A 135 -4.96 24.93 15.20
N PHE A 136 -4.29 24.51 14.13
CA PHE A 136 -4.75 24.75 12.77
C PHE A 136 -6.09 24.07 12.47
N VAL A 137 -6.27 22.82 12.92
CA VAL A 137 -7.54 22.09 12.77
C VAL A 137 -8.65 22.78 13.56
N LYS A 138 -8.42 23.13 14.83
CA LYS A 138 -9.38 23.87 15.66
C LYS A 138 -9.73 25.23 15.05
N THR A 139 -8.75 25.94 14.51
CA THR A 139 -8.96 27.23 13.84
C THR A 139 -9.72 27.06 12.52
N ALA A 140 -9.46 26.00 11.76
CA ALA A 140 -10.17 25.67 10.53
C ALA A 140 -11.62 25.24 10.81
N GLU A 141 -11.85 24.45 11.85
CA GLU A 141 -13.20 24.06 12.31
C GLU A 141 -13.98 25.27 12.83
N ALA A 142 -13.34 26.15 13.60
CA ALA A 142 -13.95 27.41 14.05
C ALA A 142 -14.23 28.40 12.90
N LYS A 143 -13.49 28.30 11.79
CA LYS A 143 -13.75 29.06 10.55
C LYS A 143 -14.77 28.40 9.62
N SER A 144 -15.15 27.14 9.86
CA SER A 144 -16.26 26.53 9.14
C SER A 144 -17.56 27.13 9.70
N PRO A 145 -18.37 27.86 8.90
CA PRO A 145 -19.69 28.24 9.37
C PRO A 145 -20.47 26.95 9.61
N GLY A 146 -21.21 26.88 10.72
CA GLY A 146 -22.15 25.79 10.99
C GLY A 146 -23.05 25.50 9.77
N PRO A 147 -23.75 24.34 9.74
CA PRO A 147 -24.43 23.86 8.54
C PRO A 147 -25.21 25.01 7.89
N PRO A 148 -24.88 25.38 6.63
CA PRO A 148 -25.44 26.57 6.04
C PRO A 148 -26.97 26.45 6.07
N PRO A 149 -27.73 27.52 6.40
CA PRO A 149 -29.15 27.50 6.16
C PRO A 149 -29.35 27.11 4.70
N ARG A 150 -30.21 26.12 4.45
CA ARG A 150 -30.42 25.51 3.12
C ARG A 150 -30.55 26.60 2.07
N LEU A 151 -29.44 26.92 1.41
CA LEU A 151 -29.39 27.94 0.38
C LEU A 151 -30.28 27.42 -0.74
N GLN A 152 -31.27 28.23 -1.13
CA GLN A 152 -32.03 28.00 -2.37
C GLN A 152 -31.02 27.67 -3.45
N GLN A 153 -31.22 26.54 -4.14
CA GLN A 153 -30.28 26.02 -5.13
C GLN A 153 -29.98 27.12 -6.16
N GLN A 154 -28.87 27.83 -5.98
CA GLN A 154 -28.31 28.69 -7.00
C GLN A 154 -27.69 27.76 -8.02
N THR A 155 -28.25 27.76 -9.23
CA THR A 155 -27.73 27.01 -10.36
C THR A 155 -26.44 27.68 -10.82
N LEU A 156 -25.32 27.33 -10.19
CA LEU A 156 -24.01 27.81 -10.62
C LEU A 156 -23.68 27.20 -11.98
N SER A 157 -23.42 28.07 -12.97
CA SER A 157 -23.00 27.65 -14.30
C SER A 157 -21.56 27.12 -14.25
N VAL A 158 -21.23 26.19 -15.15
CA VAL A 158 -19.88 25.60 -15.27
C VAL A 158 -18.82 26.70 -15.46
N ALA A 159 -19.14 27.76 -16.20
CA ALA A 159 -18.26 28.92 -16.41
C ALA A 159 -17.94 29.68 -15.11
N SER A 160 -18.87 29.73 -14.16
CA SER A 160 -18.65 30.37 -12.86
C SER A 160 -17.75 29.55 -11.93
N ILE A 161 -17.59 28.25 -12.22
CA ILE A 161 -16.78 27.33 -11.40
C ILE A 161 -15.37 27.19 -11.99
N PHE A 162 -15.25 27.11 -13.32
CA PHE A 162 -14.00 26.81 -14.01
C PHE A 162 -13.43 27.97 -14.85
N GLY A 163 -14.07 29.15 -14.84
CA GLY A 163 -13.72 30.27 -15.70
C GLY A 163 -14.20 30.09 -17.16
N GLU A 164 -14.49 31.19 -17.86
CA GLU A 164 -14.98 31.16 -19.26
C GLU A 164 -13.99 30.53 -20.24
N ASP A 165 -12.70 30.57 -19.93
CA ASP A 165 -11.62 30.09 -20.81
C ASP A 165 -11.61 28.57 -20.98
N THR A 166 -12.22 27.84 -20.05
CA THR A 166 -12.30 26.37 -20.10
C THR A 166 -13.47 25.88 -20.97
N VAL A 167 -14.46 26.74 -21.23
CA VAL A 167 -15.66 26.42 -22.04
C VAL A 167 -15.43 26.68 -23.53
N ARG A 168 -14.59 27.66 -23.87
CA ARG A 168 -14.15 27.91 -25.24
C ARG A 168 -12.87 27.13 -25.52
N GLY A 169 -13.03 25.86 -25.90
CA GLY A 169 -11.95 25.10 -26.51
C GLY A 169 -11.33 25.92 -27.65
N LYS A 170 -10.00 26.06 -27.63
CA LYS A 170 -9.20 26.72 -28.68
C LYS A 170 -9.35 25.94 -29.99
N ASN A 171 -10.37 26.27 -30.78
CA ASN A 171 -10.48 25.91 -32.19
C ASN A 171 -9.79 27.00 -33.03
N THR A 172 -8.47 27.07 -32.93
CA THR A 172 -7.55 27.78 -33.83
C THR A 172 -6.20 27.14 -33.49
N GLU A 173 -5.76 26.10 -34.18
CA GLU A 173 -5.00 26.20 -35.43
C GLU A 173 -5.13 24.87 -36.20
N GLU A 174 -5.91 24.87 -37.28
CA GLU A 174 -5.78 23.90 -38.39
C GLU A 174 -5.72 24.72 -39.69
N GLU A 175 -4.58 25.34 -39.96
CA GLU A 175 -4.17 25.69 -41.32
C GLU A 175 -2.76 25.14 -41.50
N ASP A 176 -2.64 24.07 -42.30
CA ASP A 176 -1.56 23.82 -43.27
C ASP A 176 -1.57 22.35 -43.71
N PHE A 177 -2.46 22.00 -44.65
CA PHE A 177 -2.12 21.03 -45.70
C PHE A 177 -3.03 21.21 -46.92
N ILE A 178 -2.60 22.10 -47.82
CA ILE A 178 -3.09 22.13 -49.20
C ILE A 178 -2.48 20.92 -49.91
N MET A 179 -3.31 19.94 -50.27
CA MET A 179 -2.99 18.96 -51.30
C MET A 179 -3.79 19.34 -52.54
N GLU A 180 -3.06 19.68 -53.60
CA GLU A 180 -3.59 19.95 -54.91
C GLU A 180 -4.45 18.76 -55.40
N SER A 181 -5.60 19.13 -55.95
CA SER A 181 -6.54 18.26 -56.63
C SER A 181 -5.94 17.69 -57.91
N ASP A 182 -6.09 16.37 -58.09
CA ASP A 182 -6.39 15.82 -59.41
C ASP A 182 -7.72 15.06 -59.29
N ASP A 183 -8.61 15.27 -60.25
CA ASP A 183 -9.97 14.73 -60.38
C ASP A 183 -11.09 15.48 -59.63
N GLY A 184 -11.61 16.50 -60.31
CA GLY A 184 -12.84 17.20 -59.95
C GLY A 184 -14.07 16.29 -59.91
N LYS A 185 -14.57 16.02 -58.70
CA LYS A 185 -15.99 15.78 -58.38
C LYS A 185 -16.22 15.83 -56.87
N THR A 186 -16.78 16.94 -56.41
CA THR A 186 -17.32 17.09 -55.04
C THR A 186 -18.66 16.38 -54.94
N THR A 187 -18.73 15.33 -54.11
CA THR A 187 -20.00 14.73 -53.66
C THR A 187 -20.07 14.85 -52.15
N LYS A 188 -21.06 15.58 -51.63
CA LYS A 188 -21.32 15.75 -50.20
C LYS A 188 -22.05 14.53 -49.64
N LEU A 189 -21.62 14.06 -48.47
CA LEU A 189 -22.47 13.44 -47.45
C LEU A 189 -22.53 14.40 -46.26
#